data_AF-A0A4Y2CCE5-F1
#
_entry.id   AF-A0A4Y2CCE5-F1
#
_cell.length_a   1.000
_cell.length_b   1.000
_cell.length_c   1.000
_cell.angle_alpha   90.00
_cell.angle_beta   90.00
_cell.angle_gamma   90.00
#
_symmetry.space_group_name_H-M   'P 1'
#
loop_
_entity.id
_entity.type
_entity.pdbx_description
1 polymer ?
#
loop_
_entity_poly.entity_id
_entity_poly.type
_entity_poly.pdbx_seq_one_letter_code
_entity_poly.pdbx_strand_id
1 'polypeptide(L)'
;MSNCSRSGEKSKETLEEKSLTLHEKLEKVFHSKTKVLRCSSIKSSSLSKIVKQELQSFDLTENRSSNILKLSEVLKTIPPTSTEAEKVFSAAGFFITNLRSRLSDKCTDCLCFLKSYFKNE
;
A
#
# COMPACT_ATOMS: atom_id res chain seq x y z
N MET A 1 10.70 58.03 9.45
CA MET A 1 10.74 57.20 10.68
C MET A 1 10.20 55.83 10.29
N SER A 2 10.84 54.68 10.47
CA SER A 2 12.16 54.32 10.96
C SER A 2 12.50 52.97 10.33
N ASN A 3 13.76 52.79 9.93
CA ASN A 3 14.33 51.51 9.54
C ASN A 3 14.46 50.62 10.79
N CYS A 4 14.28 49.29 10.65
CA CYS A 4 14.77 48.34 11.64
C CYS A 4 15.75 47.38 10.95
N SER A 5 16.98 47.38 11.43
CA SER A 5 18.11 46.65 10.86
C SER A 5 18.51 45.49 11.77
N ARG A 6 18.69 44.32 11.15
CA ARG A 6 19.82 43.36 11.27
C ARG A 6 20.17 42.69 12.62
N SER A 7 20.27 41.35 12.51
CA SER A 7 21.42 40.47 12.90
C SER A 7 21.46 39.77 14.27
N GLY A 8 21.71 38.44 14.19
CA GLY A 8 22.22 37.54 15.25
C GLY A 8 21.09 36.84 16.00
N GLU A 9 21.05 35.53 16.24
CA GLU A 9 22.14 34.60 16.53
C GLU A 9 21.80 33.15 16.08
N LYS A 10 22.87 32.39 15.87
CA LYS A 10 22.91 30.99 15.48
C LYS A 10 22.94 30.13 16.73
N SER A 11 21.84 29.51 17.10
CA SER A 11 21.80 28.45 18.10
C SER A 11 21.67 27.10 17.40
N LYS A 12 22.77 26.34 17.41
CA LYS A 12 22.77 24.90 17.15
C LYS A 12 22.06 24.24 18.33
N GLU A 13 20.86 23.72 18.09
CA GLU A 13 20.23 22.77 19.00
C GLU A 13 19.72 21.59 18.18
N THR A 14 20.41 20.47 18.34
CA THR A 14 20.00 19.15 17.89
C THR A 14 18.85 18.67 18.77
N LEU A 15 17.61 18.88 18.35
CA LEU A 15 16.40 18.17 18.82
C LEU A 15 15.17 18.78 18.14
N GLU A 16 14.83 18.30 16.96
CA GLU A 16 13.44 18.39 16.50
C GLU A 16 13.10 17.10 15.76
N GLU A 17 12.43 16.21 16.48
CA GLU A 17 11.46 15.31 15.91
C GLU A 17 10.37 16.19 15.26
N LYS A 18 10.66 16.73 14.07
CA LYS A 18 9.71 17.52 13.30
C LYS A 18 8.46 16.66 13.17
N SER A 19 7.37 17.13 13.80
CA SER A 19 6.05 16.56 13.64
C SER A 19 5.70 16.61 12.16
N LEU A 20 6.01 15.54 11.44
CA LEU A 20 5.76 15.43 10.02
C LEU A 20 4.31 15.81 9.78
N THR A 21 4.10 16.70 8.81
CA THR A 21 2.75 17.06 8.42
C THR A 21 2.02 15.79 7.99
N LEU A 22 0.69 15.74 8.19
CA LEU A 22 -0.12 14.60 7.77
C LEU A 22 0.16 14.25 6.30
N HIS A 23 0.33 15.27 5.45
CA HIS A 23 0.73 15.13 4.06
C HIS A 23 2.06 14.35 3.89
N GLU A 24 3.13 14.75 4.58
CA GLU A 24 4.43 14.06 4.51
C GLU A 24 4.38 12.63 5.07
N LYS A 25 3.58 12.38 6.12
CA LYS A 25 3.37 11.02 6.63
C LYS A 25 2.69 10.16 5.57
N LEU A 26 1.66 10.68 4.91
CA LEU A 26 0.94 9.96 3.88
C LEU A 26 1.80 9.67 2.66
N GLU A 27 2.57 10.64 2.17
CA GLU A 27 3.49 10.44 1.04
C GLU A 27 4.52 9.34 1.33
N LYS A 28 5.08 9.31 2.55
CA LYS A 28 6.00 8.24 2.97
C LYS A 28 5.33 6.86 2.96
N VAL A 29 4.12 6.75 3.49
CA VAL A 29 3.37 5.48 3.48
C VAL A 29 3.01 5.09 2.05
N PHE A 30 2.56 6.03 1.23
CA PHE A 30 2.18 5.79 -0.17
C PHE A 30 3.38 5.24 -0.94
N HIS A 31 4.53 5.92 -0.90
CA HIS A 31 5.76 5.46 -1.56
C HIS A 31 6.30 4.14 -1.01
N SER A 32 6.16 3.89 0.29
CA SER A 32 6.59 2.61 0.87
C SER A 32 5.72 1.44 0.41
N LYS A 33 4.40 1.63 0.30
CA LYS A 33 3.44 0.58 -0.10
C LYS A 33 3.30 0.44 -1.62
N THR A 34 3.51 1.50 -2.39
CA THR A 34 3.49 1.47 -3.86
C THR A 34 4.82 1.11 -4.50
N LYS A 35 5.88 0.89 -3.71
CA LYS A 35 7.15 0.36 -4.21
C LYS A 35 6.91 -1.02 -4.81
N VAL A 36 6.68 -1.05 -6.12
CA VAL A 36 6.44 -2.26 -6.89
C VAL A 36 7.58 -3.23 -6.63
N LEU A 37 7.26 -4.38 -6.04
CA LEU A 37 8.19 -5.51 -5.98
C LEU A 37 8.46 -5.93 -7.43
N ARG A 38 9.58 -5.45 -7.97
CA ARG A 38 10.09 -5.88 -9.27
C ARG A 38 10.60 -7.31 -9.10
N CYS A 39 9.71 -8.29 -9.27
CA CYS A 39 10.11 -9.68 -9.32
C CYS A 39 11.04 -9.87 -10.53
N SER A 40 12.28 -10.27 -10.28
CA SER A 40 13.15 -10.81 -11.32
C SER A 40 12.43 -11.99 -11.97
N SER A 41 12.28 -11.94 -13.30
CA SER A 41 11.58 -12.96 -14.08
C SER A 41 12.29 -14.30 -13.96
N ILE A 42 11.88 -15.12 -12.98
CA ILE A 42 12.15 -16.56 -12.99
C ILE A 42 11.23 -17.15 -14.07
N LYS A 43 11.77 -17.99 -14.96
CA LYS A 43 11.00 -18.65 -16.01
C LYS A 43 9.79 -19.37 -15.37
N SER A 44 8.58 -18.87 -15.64
CA SER A 44 7.32 -19.31 -15.02
C SER A 44 7.05 -20.81 -15.18
N SER A 45 7.55 -21.41 -16.26
CA SER A 45 7.42 -22.84 -16.55
C SER A 45 8.13 -23.75 -15.54
N SER A 46 9.22 -23.30 -14.92
CA SER A 46 9.93 -24.08 -13.89
C SER A 46 9.20 -24.05 -12.56
N LEU A 47 8.63 -22.90 -12.20
CA LEU A 47 7.89 -22.72 -10.94
C LEU A 47 6.62 -23.56 -10.89
N SER A 48 5.87 -23.60 -12.00
CA SER A 48 4.64 -24.40 -12.07
C SER A 48 4.89 -25.89 -11.83
N LYS A 49 6.03 -26.43 -12.32
CA LYS A 49 6.41 -27.83 -12.10
C LYS A 49 6.71 -28.11 -10.63
N ILE A 50 7.47 -27.22 -9.99
CA ILE A 50 7.83 -27.33 -8.57
C ILE A 50 6.57 -27.31 -7.70
N VAL A 51 5.67 -26.34 -7.93
CA VAL A 51 4.42 -26.23 -7.17
C VAL A 51 3.54 -27.46 -7.34
N LYS A 52 3.41 -27.98 -8.58
CA LYS A 52 2.64 -29.21 -8.83
C LYS A 52 3.22 -30.42 -8.12
N GLN A 53 4.53 -30.60 -8.15
CA GLN A 53 5.19 -31.71 -7.48
C GLN A 53 5.04 -31.62 -5.95
N GLU A 54 5.14 -30.42 -5.39
CA GLU A 54 4.96 -30.21 -3.95
C GLU A 54 3.52 -30.51 -3.52
N LEU A 55 2.53 -30.07 -4.31
CA LEU A 55 1.12 -30.35 -4.04
C LEU A 55 0.82 -31.86 -4.16
N GLN A 56 1.36 -32.53 -5.18
CA GLN A 56 1.23 -33.99 -5.30
C GLN A 56 1.87 -34.73 -4.11
N SER A 57 3.01 -34.25 -3.62
CA SER A 57 3.66 -34.84 -2.45
C SER A 57 2.82 -34.65 -1.18
N PHE A 58 2.16 -33.49 -1.07
CA PHE A 58 1.20 -33.22 0.00
C PHE A 58 -0.01 -34.17 -0.06
N ASP A 59 -0.60 -34.37 -1.23
CA ASP A 59 -1.77 -35.25 -1.40
C ASP A 59 -1.47 -36.72 -1.02
N LEU A 60 -0.24 -37.17 -1.25
CA LEU A 60 0.18 -38.55 -0.95
C LEU A 60 0.59 -38.76 0.51
N THR A 61 1.13 -37.73 1.16
CA THR A 61 1.78 -37.86 2.49
C THR A 61 0.98 -37.18 3.61
N GLU A 62 0.01 -36.31 3.26
CA GLU A 62 -0.66 -35.35 4.14
C GLU A 62 0.29 -34.42 4.93
N ASN A 63 1.58 -34.43 4.60
CA ASN A 63 2.60 -33.69 5.33
C ASN A 63 2.64 -32.21 4.92
N ARG A 64 2.30 -31.32 5.85
CA ARG A 64 2.28 -29.87 5.62
C ARG A 64 3.69 -29.28 5.64
N SER A 65 4.33 -29.22 4.46
CA SER A 65 5.60 -28.53 4.29
C SER A 65 5.48 -27.05 4.69
N SER A 66 6.60 -26.42 5.06
CA SER A 66 6.62 -25.00 5.42
C SER A 66 6.17 -24.09 4.27
N ASN A 67 6.38 -24.49 3.01
CA ASN A 67 5.92 -23.71 1.87
C ASN A 67 4.41 -23.87 1.66
N ILE A 68 3.85 -25.07 1.84
CA ILE A 68 2.40 -25.29 1.75
C ILE A 68 1.67 -24.51 2.86
N LEU A 69 2.23 -24.46 4.07
CA LEU A 69 1.68 -23.64 5.15
C LEU A 69 1.67 -22.16 4.79
N LYS A 70 2.81 -21.62 4.35
CA LYS A 70 2.91 -20.22 3.89
C LYS A 70 1.94 -19.92 2.74
N LEU A 71 1.83 -20.84 1.77
CA LEU A 71 0.90 -20.70 0.66
C LEU A 71 -0.55 -20.66 1.17
N SER A 72 -0.90 -21.53 2.12
CA SER A 72 -2.25 -21.55 2.71
C SER A 72 -2.58 -20.26 3.47
N GLU A 73 -1.61 -19.67 4.17
CA GLU A 73 -1.77 -18.39 4.86
C GLU A 73 -1.98 -17.27 3.86
N VAL A 74 -1.17 -17.21 2.80
CA VAL A 74 -1.32 -16.21 1.73
C VAL A 74 -2.65 -16.36 1.01
N LEU A 75 -3.07 -17.58 0.68
CA LEU A 75 -4.36 -17.81 0.01
C LEU A 75 -5.55 -17.35 0.85
N LYS A 76 -5.48 -17.48 2.18
CA LYS A 76 -6.51 -16.96 3.11
C LYS A 76 -6.61 -15.44 3.11
N THR A 77 -5.56 -14.72 2.69
CA THR A 77 -5.61 -13.24 2.58
C THR A 77 -6.38 -12.75 1.36
N ILE A 78 -6.61 -13.62 0.37
CA ILE A 78 -7.36 -13.26 -0.83
C ILE A 78 -8.85 -13.24 -0.47
N PRO A 79 -9.53 -12.08 -0.56
CA PRO A 79 -10.96 -12.02 -0.28
C PRO A 79 -11.73 -12.83 -1.33
N PRO A 80 -12.81 -13.51 -0.94
CA PRO A 80 -13.60 -14.32 -1.86
C PRO A 80 -14.34 -13.49 -2.92
N THR A 81 -14.56 -12.19 -2.66
CA THR A 81 -15.26 -11.28 -3.59
C THR A 81 -14.61 -9.89 -3.62
N SER A 82 -14.83 -9.16 -4.71
CA SER A 82 -14.45 -7.75 -4.90
C SER A 82 -15.44 -6.75 -4.30
N THR A 83 -16.47 -7.22 -3.60
CA THR A 83 -17.61 -6.40 -3.14
C THR A 83 -17.19 -5.20 -2.30
N GLU A 84 -16.16 -5.34 -1.48
CA GLU A 84 -15.67 -4.23 -0.67
C GLU A 84 -15.04 -3.11 -1.52
N ALA A 85 -14.18 -3.48 -2.47
CA ALA A 85 -13.57 -2.53 -3.38
C ALA A 85 -14.64 -1.85 -4.26
N GLU A 86 -15.61 -2.62 -4.76
CA GLU A 86 -16.74 -2.09 -5.55
C GLU A 86 -17.57 -1.07 -4.78
N LYS A 87 -17.81 -1.28 -3.48
CA LYS A 87 -18.51 -0.29 -2.62
C LYS A 87 -17.70 1.01 -2.51
N VAL A 88 -16.38 0.92 -2.34
CA VAL A 88 -15.50 2.10 -2.29
C VAL A 88 -15.51 2.84 -3.62
N PHE A 89 -15.41 2.14 -4.75
CA PHE A 89 -15.45 2.75 -6.08
C PHE A 89 -16.82 3.33 -6.44
N SER A 90 -17.90 2.68 -6.00
CA SER A 90 -19.25 3.20 -6.17
C SER A 90 -19.42 4.54 -5.45
N ALA A 91 -18.90 4.66 -4.22
CA ALA A 91 -18.89 5.93 -3.49
C ALA A 91 -17.94 6.97 -4.12
N ALA A 92 -16.74 6.54 -4.54
CA ALA A 92 -15.78 7.40 -5.24
C ALA A 92 -16.30 7.91 -6.58
N GLY A 93 -17.24 7.20 -7.22
CA GLY A 93 -17.87 7.58 -8.48
C GLY A 93 -18.42 9.01 -8.49
N PHE A 94 -18.89 9.52 -7.35
CA PHE A 94 -19.32 10.90 -7.19
C PHE A 94 -18.18 11.91 -7.42
N PHE A 95 -16.98 11.60 -6.93
CA PHE A 95 -15.78 12.43 -7.10
C PHE A 95 -15.07 12.22 -8.43
N ILE A 96 -15.47 11.20 -9.20
CA ILE A 96 -14.89 10.90 -10.52
C ILE A 96 -15.75 11.50 -11.65
N THR A 97 -17.08 11.37 -11.54
CA THR A 97 -18.00 11.63 -12.67
C THR A 97 -18.69 12.98 -12.61
N ASN A 98 -18.95 13.53 -11.42
CA ASN A 98 -19.71 14.77 -11.29
C ASN A 98 -18.81 16.00 -11.47
N LEU A 99 -19.12 16.85 -12.46
CA LEU A 99 -18.30 18.02 -12.83
C LEU A 99 -18.03 18.98 -11.66
N ARG A 100 -18.99 19.15 -10.74
CA ARG A 100 -18.87 20.09 -9.62
C ARG A 100 -17.99 19.57 -8.48
N SER A 101 -17.86 18.26 -8.35
CA SER A 101 -17.11 17.59 -7.27
C SER A 101 -15.95 16.75 -7.79
N ARG A 102 -15.57 16.91 -9.07
CA ARG A 102 -14.57 16.07 -9.70
C ARG A 102 -13.18 16.34 -9.13
N LEU A 103 -12.53 15.30 -8.64
CA LEU A 103 -11.14 15.33 -8.19
C LEU A 103 -10.20 14.93 -9.33
N SER A 104 -8.92 15.29 -9.20
CA SER A 104 -7.88 14.76 -10.10
C SER A 104 -7.65 13.27 -9.85
N ASP A 105 -7.16 12.53 -10.84
CA ASP A 105 -6.90 11.09 -10.73
C ASP A 105 -6.00 10.77 -9.54
N LYS A 106 -4.92 11.55 -9.35
CA LYS A 106 -4.01 11.42 -8.20
C LYS A 106 -4.74 11.59 -6.87
N CYS A 107 -5.63 12.58 -6.77
CA CYS A 107 -6.41 12.81 -5.55
C CYS A 107 -7.39 11.66 -5.28
N THR A 108 -8.02 11.11 -6.32
CA THR A 108 -8.93 9.97 -6.22
C THR A 108 -8.19 8.72 -5.74
N ASP A 109 -7.01 8.44 -6.31
CA ASP A 109 -6.15 7.32 -5.88
C ASP A 109 -5.75 7.46 -4.41
N CYS A 110 -5.30 8.66 -4.01
CA CYS A 110 -4.98 8.97 -2.62
C CYS A 110 -6.19 8.81 -1.70
N LEU A 111 -7.37 9.27 -2.11
CA LEU A 111 -8.60 9.17 -1.32
C LEU A 111 -9.01 7.70 -1.12
N CYS A 112 -8.98 6.89 -2.17
CA CYS A 112 -9.26 5.45 -2.09
C CYS A 112 -8.26 4.72 -1.19
N PHE A 113 -6.97 5.05 -1.32
CA PHE A 113 -5.92 4.50 -0.46
C PHE A 113 -6.13 4.89 1.01
N LEU A 114 -6.40 6.16 1.29
CA LEU A 114 -6.67 6.67 2.63
C LEU A 114 -7.86 5.98 3.27
N LYS A 115 -8.94 5.79 2.50
CA LYS A 115 -10.12 5.08 2.99
C LYS A 115 -9.80 3.64 3.37
N SER A 116 -8.95 2.96 2.59
CA SER A 116 -8.49 1.62 2.92
C SER A 116 -7.58 1.60 4.16
N TYR A 117 -6.68 2.58 4.27
CA TYR A 117 -5.76 2.71 5.41
C TYR A 117 -6.52 2.84 6.74
N PHE A 118 -7.41 3.83 6.85
CA PHE A 118 -8.18 4.09 8.09
C PHE A 118 -9.28 3.07 8.37
N LYS A 119 -9.59 2.16 7.43
CA LYS A 119 -10.50 1.05 7.69
C LYS A 119 -9.80 -0.13 8.36
N ASN A 120 -8.49 -0.27 8.12
CA ASN A 120 -7.65 -1.37 8.59
C ASN A 120 -6.81 -1.02 9.82
N GLU A 121 -6.91 0.23 10.31
CA GLU A 121 -6.42 0.70 11.61
C GLU A 121 -7.55 0.55 12.64
#